data_AF-A0A9X4SHZ4-F1
#
_entry.id   AF-A0A9X4SHZ4-F1
#
_cell.length_a   1.000
_cell.length_b   1.000
_cell.length_c   1.000
_cell.angle_alpha   90.00
_cell.angle_beta   90.00
_cell.angle_gamma   90.00
#
_symmetry.space_group_name_H-M   'P 1'
#
loop_
_entity.id
_entity.type
_entity.pdbx_description
1 polymer ?
#
loop_
_entity_poly.entity_id
_entity_poly.type
_entity_poly.pdbx_seq_one_letter_code
_entity_poly.pdbx_strand_id
1 'polypeptide(L)'
;KCDMVDDAELLELVEMEVRELLDKYDFPGDATPIIHGSAKLALEGDKGPLGEEAIMKLADALDTYIPTPERAVDGAFLMPVEDVFSISGRGTVVTGRIERGIIKVGEEIEIVGISTTQKTTCTGVEMFRKLLDQGQAGDNVGILLRGTKREDVQRGQVLCKPGSIKPHTHFTGEV
;
A
#
# COMPACT_ATOMS: atom_id res chain seq x y z
N LYS A 1 9.87 -17.59 -16.44
CA LYS A 1 11.16 -17.95 -17.08
C LYS A 1 10.93 -19.10 -18.06
N CYS A 2 9.86 -19.02 -18.85
CA CYS A 2 9.52 -20.07 -19.80
C CYS A 2 10.50 -20.12 -20.98
N ASP A 3 11.31 -19.08 -21.16
CA ASP A 3 12.45 -19.00 -22.08
C ASP A 3 13.58 -19.99 -21.78
N MET A 4 13.62 -20.55 -20.57
CA MET A 4 14.66 -21.47 -20.13
C MET A 4 14.15 -22.92 -20.04
N VAL A 5 12.92 -23.18 -20.50
CA VAL A 5 12.24 -24.48 -20.38
C VAL A 5 11.72 -24.89 -21.75
N ASP A 6 12.34 -25.91 -22.33
CA ASP A 6 11.99 -26.42 -23.66
C ASP A 6 10.86 -27.46 -23.62
N ASP A 7 10.54 -27.98 -22.43
CA ASP A 7 9.54 -29.03 -22.22
C ASP A 7 8.20 -28.44 -21.73
N ALA A 8 7.17 -28.58 -22.56
CA ALA A 8 5.83 -28.12 -22.23
C ALA A 8 5.21 -28.91 -21.06
N GLU A 9 5.53 -30.21 -20.91
CA GLU A 9 5.00 -31.03 -19.81
C GLU A 9 5.53 -30.55 -18.45
N LEU A 10 6.77 -30.05 -18.42
CA LEU A 10 7.35 -29.46 -17.21
C LEU A 10 6.64 -28.16 -16.81
N LEU A 11 6.23 -27.33 -17.78
CA LEU A 11 5.48 -26.10 -17.50
C LEU A 11 4.09 -26.41 -16.95
N GLU A 12 3.39 -27.39 -17.54
CA GLU A 12 2.10 -27.85 -17.04
C GLU A 12 2.20 -28.43 -15.63
N LEU A 13 3.22 -29.22 -15.33
CA LEU A 13 3.46 -29.77 -14.00
C LEU A 13 3.68 -28.65 -12.96
N VAL A 14 4.49 -27.64 -13.30
CA VAL A 14 4.72 -26.48 -12.41
C VAL A 14 3.42 -25.71 -12.19
N GLU A 15 2.61 -25.53 -13.23
CA GLU A 15 1.31 -24.86 -13.09
C GLU A 15 0.40 -25.64 -12.13
N MET A 16 0.32 -26.97 -12.27
CA MET A 16 -0.45 -27.83 -11.37
C MET A 16 0.02 -27.70 -9.91
N GLU A 17 1.32 -27.77 -9.65
CA GLU A 17 1.88 -27.61 -8.29
C GLU A 17 1.56 -26.23 -7.69
N VAL A 18 1.57 -25.16 -8.50
CA VAL A 18 1.19 -23.81 -8.06
C VAL A 18 -0.29 -23.74 -7.72
N ARG A 19 -1.16 -24.35 -8.52
CA ARG A 19 -2.61 -24.39 -8.24
C ARG A 19 -2.93 -25.16 -6.96
N GLU A 20 -2.34 -26.34 -6.79
CA GLU A 20 -2.49 -27.12 -5.54
C GLU A 20 -2.00 -26.35 -4.31
N LEU A 21 -0.93 -25.57 -4.46
CA LEU A 21 -0.43 -24.72 -3.38
C LEU A 21 -1.40 -23.59 -3.05
N LEU A 22 -2.02 -22.96 -4.06
CA LEU A 22 -3.05 -21.93 -3.85
C LEU A 22 -4.25 -22.51 -3.10
N ASP A 23 -4.76 -23.67 -3.54
CA ASP A 23 -5.90 -24.34 -2.92
C ASP A 23 -5.58 -24.73 -1.46
N LYS A 24 -4.35 -25.19 -1.20
CA LYS A 24 -3.88 -25.51 0.17
C LYS A 24 -3.95 -24.30 1.13
N TYR A 25 -3.87 -23.08 0.63
CA TYR A 25 -3.97 -21.84 1.42
C TYR A 25 -5.32 -21.12 1.21
N ASP A 26 -6.36 -21.85 0.80
CA ASP A 26 -7.72 -21.34 0.61
C ASP A 26 -7.85 -20.23 -0.46
N PHE A 27 -6.91 -20.17 -1.41
CA PHE A 27 -7.03 -19.36 -2.62
C PHE A 27 -7.65 -20.21 -3.74
N PRO A 28 -8.40 -19.60 -4.68
CA PRO A 28 -9.03 -20.34 -5.77
C PRO A 28 -7.98 -20.72 -6.83
N GLY A 29 -7.28 -21.84 -6.63
CA GLY A 29 -6.21 -22.33 -7.50
C GLY A 29 -6.66 -22.45 -8.95
N ASP A 30 -7.80 -23.11 -9.20
CA ASP A 30 -8.37 -23.30 -10.55
C ASP A 30 -8.76 -21.99 -11.26
N ALA A 31 -9.20 -20.98 -10.52
CA ALA A 31 -9.65 -19.71 -11.12
C ALA A 31 -8.52 -18.69 -11.27
N THR A 32 -7.39 -18.89 -10.58
CA THR A 32 -6.28 -17.93 -10.57
C THR A 32 -5.61 -17.88 -11.95
N PRO A 33 -5.49 -16.68 -12.57
CA PRO A 33 -4.76 -16.52 -13.82
C PRO A 33 -3.27 -16.84 -13.64
N ILE A 34 -2.75 -17.76 -14.45
CA ILE A 34 -1.32 -18.07 -14.51
C ILE A 34 -0.84 -17.76 -15.93
N ILE A 35 0.15 -16.86 -16.03
CA ILE A 35 0.64 -16.35 -17.30
C ILE A 35 2.07 -16.84 -17.52
N HIS A 36 2.25 -17.64 -18.57
CA HIS A 36 3.56 -18.13 -19.00
C HIS A 36 4.32 -17.06 -19.77
N GLY A 37 5.57 -16.80 -19.37
CA GLY A 37 6.41 -15.80 -20.01
C GLY A 37 7.85 -15.74 -19.51
N SER A 38 8.60 -14.80 -20.09
CA SER A 38 9.95 -14.40 -19.72
C SER A 38 10.02 -12.88 -19.57
N ALA A 39 10.13 -12.43 -18.33
CA ALA A 39 10.41 -11.03 -18.02
C ALA A 39 11.76 -10.56 -18.60
N LYS A 40 12.72 -11.48 -18.83
CA LYS A 40 13.99 -11.15 -19.47
C LYS A 40 13.80 -10.82 -20.94
N LEU A 41 13.12 -11.69 -21.70
CA LEU A 41 12.85 -11.45 -23.12
C LEU A 41 12.02 -10.17 -23.31
N ALA A 42 11.01 -9.96 -22.48
CA ALA A 42 10.23 -8.72 -22.48
C ALA A 42 11.11 -7.47 -22.26
N LEU A 43 12.05 -7.54 -21.30
CA LEU A 43 12.98 -6.44 -21.03
C LEU A 43 13.99 -6.21 -22.16
N GLU A 44 14.36 -7.28 -22.88
CA GLU A 44 15.24 -7.23 -24.05
C GLU A 44 14.50 -6.76 -25.33
N GLY A 45 13.19 -6.51 -25.25
CA GLY A 45 12.38 -5.98 -26.33
C GLY A 45 11.80 -7.04 -27.27
N ASP A 46 11.73 -8.30 -26.83
CA ASP A 46 11.04 -9.36 -27.57
C ASP A 46 9.53 -9.11 -27.56
N LYS A 47 8.96 -8.95 -28.76
CA LYS A 47 7.53 -8.74 -28.99
C LYS A 47 6.72 -10.04 -29.13
N GLY A 48 7.37 -11.18 -28.93
CA GLY A 48 6.79 -12.50 -29.06
C GLY A 48 5.92 -12.89 -27.86
N PRO A 49 5.34 -14.11 -27.92
CA PRO A 49 4.35 -14.59 -26.95
C PRO A 49 4.89 -14.74 -25.53
N LEU A 50 6.20 -14.95 -25.37
CA LEU A 50 6.86 -15.04 -24.06
C LEU A 50 7.37 -13.69 -23.55
N GLY A 51 7.51 -12.69 -24.43
CA GLY A 51 8.07 -11.37 -24.10
C GLY A 51 6.97 -10.36 -23.74
N GLU A 52 6.87 -9.28 -24.51
CA GLU A 52 5.90 -8.19 -24.30
C GLU A 52 4.45 -8.69 -24.22
N GLU A 53 4.04 -9.65 -25.03
CA GLU A 53 2.66 -10.18 -25.01
C GLU A 53 2.30 -10.83 -23.68
N ALA A 54 3.23 -11.55 -23.05
CA ALA A 54 3.00 -12.16 -21.74
C ALA A 54 2.83 -11.09 -20.65
N ILE A 55 3.58 -9.99 -20.74
CA ILE A 55 3.44 -8.86 -19.80
C ILE A 55 2.08 -8.17 -19.99
N MET A 56 1.62 -8.00 -21.22
CA MET A 56 0.29 -7.44 -21.49
C MET A 56 -0.82 -8.35 -20.95
N LYS A 57 -0.73 -9.68 -21.16
CA LYS A 57 -1.67 -10.64 -20.57
C LYS A 57 -1.67 -10.59 -19.04
N LEU A 58 -0.50 -10.41 -18.44
CA LEU A 58 -0.39 -10.23 -16.99
C LEU A 58 -1.09 -8.94 -16.54
N ALA A 59 -0.89 -7.82 -17.24
CA ALA A 59 -1.57 -6.57 -16.94
C ALA A 59 -3.10 -6.71 -17.06
N ASP A 60 -3.58 -7.36 -18.12
CA ASP A 60 -5.02 -7.63 -18.33
C ASP A 60 -5.59 -8.51 -17.20
N ALA A 61 -4.83 -9.51 -16.74
CA ALA A 61 -5.23 -10.36 -15.62
C ALA A 61 -5.32 -9.55 -14.31
N LEU A 62 -4.40 -8.60 -14.07
CA LEU A 62 -4.48 -7.72 -12.90
C LEU A 62 -5.75 -6.86 -12.95
N ASP A 63 -6.07 -6.29 -14.11
CA ASP A 63 -7.24 -5.42 -14.29
C ASP A 63 -8.57 -6.16 -14.17
N THR A 64 -8.62 -7.43 -14.56
CA THR A 64 -9.86 -8.21 -14.63
C THR A 64 -10.09 -9.13 -13.43
N TYR A 65 -9.04 -9.67 -12.83
CA TYR A 65 -9.13 -10.66 -11.77
C TYR A 65 -9.07 -10.06 -10.37
N ILE A 66 -8.27 -9.00 -10.19
CA ILE A 66 -8.13 -8.33 -8.89
C ILE A 66 -9.19 -7.23 -8.81
N PRO A 67 -10.22 -7.39 -7.96
CA PRO A 67 -11.23 -6.36 -7.83
C PRO A 67 -10.59 -5.06 -7.35
N THR A 68 -11.06 -3.93 -7.86
CA THR A 68 -10.64 -2.63 -7.33
C THR A 68 -11.04 -2.57 -5.85
N PRO A 69 -10.10 -2.41 -4.92
CA PRO A 69 -10.44 -2.38 -3.50
C PRO A 69 -11.31 -1.16 -3.23
N GLU A 70 -12.40 -1.36 -2.48
CA GLU A 70 -13.20 -0.25 -1.98
C GLU A 70 -12.33 0.59 -1.04
N ARG A 71 -12.08 1.83 -1.44
CA ARG A 71 -11.35 2.76 -0.58
C ARG A 71 -12.27 3.12 0.59
N ALA A 72 -11.80 2.91 1.81
CA ALA A 72 -12.54 3.22 3.05
C ALA A 72 -12.62 4.74 3.31
N VAL A 73 -13.12 5.52 2.35
CA VAL A 73 -13.12 7.00 2.37
C VAL A 73 -14.19 7.59 3.30
N ASP A 74 -15.26 6.85 3.58
CA ASP A 74 -16.38 7.31 4.41
C ASP A 74 -16.05 7.32 5.93
N GLY A 75 -14.88 6.77 6.30
CA GLY A 75 -14.40 6.71 7.67
C GLY A 75 -13.72 7.99 8.16
N ALA A 76 -13.53 8.09 9.48
CA ALA A 76 -12.66 9.11 10.05
C ALA A 76 -11.19 8.86 9.65
N PHE A 77 -10.50 9.91 9.22
CA PHE A 77 -9.10 9.86 8.82
C PHE A 77 -8.24 9.08 9.81
N LEU A 78 -7.46 8.13 9.29
CA LEU A 78 -6.45 7.36 10.03
C LEU A 78 -5.31 7.00 9.08
N MET A 79 -4.08 7.31 9.50
CA MET A 79 -2.86 7.00 8.78
C MET A 79 -1.78 6.52 9.77
N PRO A 80 -1.32 5.27 9.69
CA PRO A 80 -0.17 4.80 10.44
C PRO A 80 1.11 5.56 10.07
N VAL A 81 1.93 5.86 11.06
CA VAL A 81 3.24 6.49 10.86
C VAL A 81 4.28 5.44 10.50
N GLU A 82 4.80 5.51 9.28
CA GLU A 82 5.86 4.63 8.78
C GLU A 82 7.25 5.22 8.98
N ASP A 83 7.43 6.51 8.63
CA ASP A 83 8.70 7.23 8.80
C ASP A 83 8.47 8.73 9.04
N VAL A 84 9.45 9.39 9.67
CA VAL A 84 9.40 10.79 10.10
C VAL A 84 10.64 11.54 9.64
N PHE A 85 10.42 12.59 8.88
CA PHE A 85 11.43 13.47 8.32
C PHE A 85 11.31 14.89 8.89
N SER A 86 12.43 15.59 8.96
CA SER A 86 12.44 17.04 9.24
C SER A 86 12.96 17.75 8.01
N ILE A 87 12.15 18.65 7.45
CA ILE A 87 12.53 19.46 6.30
C ILE A 87 12.85 20.86 6.81
N SER A 88 14.11 21.26 6.65
CA SER A 88 14.58 22.60 7.03
C SER A 88 13.68 23.69 6.41
N GLY A 89 13.17 24.58 7.26
CA GLY A 89 12.28 25.67 6.86
C GLY A 89 10.82 25.30 6.57
N ARG A 90 10.45 24.00 6.55
CA ARG A 90 9.05 23.56 6.35
C ARG A 90 8.46 22.93 7.61
N GLY A 91 9.23 22.13 8.34
CA GLY A 91 8.79 21.43 9.55
C GLY A 91 8.88 19.91 9.44
N THR A 92 8.15 19.22 10.31
CA THR A 92 8.14 17.75 10.40
C THR A 92 7.16 17.17 9.40
N VAL A 93 7.63 16.23 8.58
CA VAL A 93 6.82 15.46 7.63
C VAL A 93 6.75 14.02 8.09
N VAL A 94 5.52 13.51 8.14
CA VAL A 94 5.23 12.12 8.51
C VAL A 94 4.74 11.39 7.29
N THR A 95 5.29 10.20 7.03
CA THR A 95 4.91 9.39 5.87
C THR A 95 4.14 8.15 6.29
N GLY A 96 3.21 7.74 5.44
CA GLY A 96 2.47 6.49 5.59
C GLY A 96 1.39 6.33 4.54
N ARG A 97 0.78 5.15 4.51
CA ARG A 97 -0.44 4.89 3.76
C ARG A 97 -1.66 5.32 4.57
N ILE A 98 -2.56 6.10 3.97
CA ILE A 98 -3.85 6.40 4.60
C ILE A 98 -4.68 5.13 4.63
N GLU A 99 -5.03 4.65 5.82
CA GLU A 99 -5.78 3.41 6.01
C GLU A 99 -7.27 3.63 5.75
N ARG A 100 -7.81 4.74 6.25
CA ARG A 100 -9.21 5.14 6.04
C ARG A 100 -9.39 6.65 6.08
N GLY A 101 -10.53 7.09 5.55
CA GLY A 101 -10.96 8.48 5.52
C GLY A 101 -10.21 9.35 4.51
N ILE A 102 -10.43 10.65 4.65
CA ILE A 102 -9.80 11.69 3.84
C ILE A 102 -9.21 12.71 4.82
N ILE A 103 -7.99 13.17 4.52
CA ILE A 103 -7.34 14.30 5.19
C ILE A 103 -7.21 15.45 4.21
N LYS A 104 -7.58 16.66 4.64
CA LYS A 104 -7.41 17.88 3.86
C LYS A 104 -6.38 18.79 4.51
N VAL A 105 -5.69 19.57 3.67
CA VAL A 105 -4.80 20.63 4.17
C VAL A 105 -5.64 21.62 5.01
N GLY A 106 -5.15 21.90 6.21
CA GLY A 106 -5.80 22.76 7.19
C GLY A 106 -6.60 22.03 8.27
N GLU A 107 -6.81 20.71 8.15
CA GLU A 107 -7.55 19.96 9.17
C GLU A 107 -6.72 19.72 10.44
N GLU A 108 -7.40 19.78 11.60
CA GLU A 108 -6.83 19.38 12.88
C GLU A 108 -6.77 17.85 12.95
N ILE A 109 -5.67 17.32 13.49
CA ILE A 109 -5.41 15.89 13.68
C ILE A 109 -4.78 15.62 15.04
N GLU A 110 -4.86 14.38 15.47
CA GLU A 110 -4.19 13.86 16.66
C GLU A 110 -3.09 12.86 16.27
N ILE A 111 -1.98 12.91 17.00
CA ILE A 111 -0.93 11.90 16.99
C ILE A 111 -1.20 10.98 18.19
N VAL A 112 -1.54 9.73 17.94
CA VAL A 112 -2.02 8.77 18.95
C VAL A 112 -1.11 7.55 19.01
N GLY A 113 -0.86 7.05 20.23
CA GLY A 113 -0.15 5.80 20.49
C GLY A 113 1.25 6.02 21.09
N ILE A 114 1.71 5.03 21.86
CA ILE A 114 3.03 4.92 22.54
C ILE A 114 3.29 6.01 23.60
N SER A 115 3.10 7.28 23.25
CA SER A 115 3.28 8.46 24.08
C SER A 115 1.95 9.21 24.27
N THR A 116 1.97 10.27 25.08
CA THR A 116 0.81 11.14 25.29
C THR A 116 0.28 11.68 23.96
N THR A 117 -1.04 11.62 23.78
CA THR A 117 -1.70 12.14 22.57
C THR A 117 -1.47 13.65 22.43
N GLN A 118 -1.11 14.07 21.22
CA GLN A 118 -0.86 15.46 20.88
C GLN A 118 -1.77 15.89 19.73
N LYS A 119 -2.20 17.14 19.74
CA LYS A 119 -2.95 17.76 18.65
C LYS A 119 -2.03 18.58 17.78
N THR A 120 -2.29 18.57 16.47
CA THR A 120 -1.61 19.42 15.50
C THR A 120 -2.52 19.67 14.29
N THR A 121 -2.02 20.39 13.29
CA THR A 121 -2.74 20.69 12.06
C THR A 121 -1.95 20.16 10.88
N CYS A 122 -2.64 19.48 9.95
CA CYS A 122 -2.11 19.15 8.64
C CYS A 122 -1.91 20.45 7.85
N THR A 123 -0.68 20.79 7.48
CA THR A 123 -0.37 22.00 6.70
C THR A 123 0.02 21.70 5.25
N GLY A 124 0.12 20.44 4.89
CA GLY A 124 0.43 20.01 3.53
C GLY A 124 0.27 18.51 3.38
N VAL A 125 -0.20 18.09 2.21
CA VAL A 125 -0.21 16.70 1.77
C VAL A 125 0.66 16.61 0.52
N GLU A 126 1.62 15.68 0.50
CA GLU A 126 2.55 15.50 -0.62
C GLU A 126 2.56 14.04 -1.07
N MET A 127 2.47 13.81 -2.39
CA MET A 127 2.63 12.48 -3.00
C MET A 127 3.59 12.59 -4.18
N PHE A 128 4.65 11.78 -4.21
CA PHE A 128 5.64 11.76 -5.30
C PHE A 128 6.13 13.16 -5.74
N ARG A 129 6.53 14.02 -4.79
CA ARG A 129 6.98 15.40 -5.02
C ARG A 129 5.92 16.35 -5.59
N LYS A 130 4.64 15.99 -5.51
CA LYS A 130 3.51 16.86 -5.88
C LYS A 130 2.73 17.23 -4.63
N LEU A 131 2.40 18.51 -4.51
CA LEU A 131 1.51 19.00 -3.48
C LEU A 131 0.07 18.70 -3.87
N LEU A 132 -0.69 18.23 -2.88
CA LEU A 132 -2.11 17.90 -3.00
C LEU A 132 -2.89 18.70 -1.95
N ASP A 133 -4.13 19.05 -2.28
CA ASP A 133 -5.04 19.70 -1.33
C ASP A 133 -5.64 18.70 -0.32
N GLN A 134 -5.62 17.41 -0.67
CA GLN A 134 -6.12 16.32 0.16
C GLN A 134 -5.41 14.99 -0.13
N GLY A 135 -5.48 14.06 0.81
CA GLY A 135 -5.14 12.65 0.63
C GLY A 135 -6.29 11.76 1.09
N GLN A 136 -6.45 10.59 0.47
CA GLN A 136 -7.54 9.67 0.77
C GLN A 136 -7.04 8.24 1.03
N ALA A 137 -7.91 7.41 1.60
CA ALA A 137 -7.62 6.00 1.84
C ALA A 137 -6.96 5.31 0.62
N GLY A 138 -5.88 4.57 0.90
CA GLY A 138 -5.04 3.89 -0.08
C GLY A 138 -3.83 4.69 -0.57
N ASP A 139 -3.80 6.01 -0.38
CA ASP A 139 -2.72 6.87 -0.84
C ASP A 139 -1.48 6.76 0.08
N ASN A 140 -0.28 6.65 -0.52
CA ASN A 140 0.98 6.80 0.21
C ASN A 140 1.41 8.27 0.14
N VAL A 141 1.36 8.97 1.27
CA VAL A 141 1.58 10.42 1.32
C VAL A 141 2.55 10.83 2.42
N GLY A 142 3.17 12.00 2.24
CA GLY A 142 3.77 12.77 3.33
C GLY A 142 2.79 13.83 3.83
N ILE A 143 2.59 13.91 5.14
CA ILE A 143 1.78 14.92 5.81
C ILE A 143 2.71 15.86 6.59
N LEU A 144 2.65 17.15 6.25
CA LEU A 144 3.38 18.20 6.97
C LEU A 144 2.61 18.61 8.23
N LEU A 145 3.29 18.60 9.37
CA LEU A 145 2.70 18.88 10.68
C LEU A 145 3.10 20.27 11.19
N ARG A 146 2.11 21.03 11.67
CA ARG A 146 2.34 22.36 12.25
C ARG A 146 2.98 22.27 13.63
N GLY A 147 4.15 22.87 13.81
CA GLY A 147 4.73 23.08 15.14
C GLY A 147 5.14 21.81 15.89
N THR A 148 5.09 20.66 15.24
CA THR A 148 5.50 19.37 15.79
C THR A 148 6.98 19.16 15.50
N LYS A 149 7.77 18.78 16.50
CA LYS A 149 9.19 18.44 16.30
C LYS A 149 9.34 16.98 15.89
N ARG A 150 10.50 16.62 15.34
CA ARG A 150 10.77 15.25 14.88
C ARG A 150 10.71 14.26 16.04
N GLU A 151 11.20 14.64 17.21
CA GLU A 151 11.22 13.84 18.43
C GLU A 151 9.83 13.64 19.07
N ASP A 152 8.84 14.43 18.67
CA ASP A 152 7.47 14.35 19.21
C ASP A 152 6.60 13.32 18.45
N VAL A 153 7.12 12.74 17.36
CA VAL A 153 6.43 11.74 16.53
C VAL A 153 7.39 10.60 16.18
N GLN A 154 6.90 9.37 16.23
CA GLN A 154 7.68 8.19 15.88
C GLN A 154 6.86 7.13 15.15
N ARG A 155 7.59 6.25 14.46
CA ARG A 155 7.03 5.06 13.82
C ARG A 155 6.21 4.23 14.82
N GLY A 156 5.06 3.73 14.38
CA GLY A 156 4.14 2.95 15.19
C GLY A 156 3.06 3.78 15.90
N GLN A 157 3.12 5.11 15.83
CA GLN A 157 1.98 5.97 16.14
C GLN A 157 1.02 6.05 14.95
N VAL A 158 -0.14 6.66 15.15
CA VAL A 158 -1.11 6.97 14.08
C VAL A 158 -1.44 8.45 14.07
N LEU A 159 -1.63 9.00 12.88
CA LEU A 159 -2.31 10.29 12.68
C LEU A 159 -3.80 10.01 12.46
N CYS A 160 -4.67 10.71 13.19
CA CYS A 160 -6.10 10.48 13.06
C CYS A 160 -6.93 11.75 13.23
N LYS A 161 -8.20 11.69 12.79
CA LYS A 161 -9.18 12.73 13.14
C LYS A 161 -9.30 12.83 14.67
N PRO A 162 -9.38 14.04 15.26
CA PRO A 162 -9.40 14.19 16.72
C PRO A 162 -10.54 13.39 17.37
N GLY A 163 -10.22 12.63 18.42
CA GLY A 163 -11.15 11.81 19.18
C GLY A 163 -11.69 10.57 18.46
N SER A 164 -11.26 10.29 17.23
CA SER A 164 -11.76 9.16 16.43
C SER A 164 -11.21 7.79 16.85
N ILE A 165 -10.06 7.76 17.52
CA ILE A 165 -9.44 6.54 18.06
C ILE A 165 -8.77 6.87 19.40
N LYS A 166 -8.66 5.87 20.27
CA LYS A 166 -7.95 5.96 21.54
C LYS A 166 -6.90 4.85 21.61
N PRO A 167 -5.76 5.08 22.29
CA PRO A 167 -4.79 4.03 22.51
C PRO A 167 -5.32 3.04 23.57
N HIS A 168 -5.07 1.76 23.36
CA HIS A 168 -5.47 0.69 24.28
C HIS A 168 -4.24 -0.13 24.71
N THR A 169 -4.24 -0.60 25.97
CA THR A 169 -3.18 -1.46 26.53
C THR A 169 -3.64 -2.88 26.84
N HIS A 170 -4.96 -3.12 26.79
CA HIS A 170 -5.58 -4.41 27.05
C HIS A 170 -6.53 -4.72 25.90
N PHE A 171 -6.43 -5.91 25.34
CA PHE A 171 -7.28 -6.39 24.26
C PHE A 171 -7.45 -7.91 24.37
N THR A 172 -8.51 -8.43 23.76
CA THR A 172 -8.69 -9.86 23.51
C THR A 172 -8.34 -10.11 22.05
N GLY A 173 -7.48 -11.10 21.78
CA GLY A 173 -7.10 -11.51 20.43
C GLY A 173 -6.98 -13.02 20.35
N GLU A 174 -7.23 -13.56 19.16
CA GLU A 174 -6.90 -14.94 18.79
C GLU A 174 -5.46 -14.95 18.24
N VAL A 175 -4.64 -15.90 18.69
CA VAL A 175 -3.21 -16.01 18.35
C VAL A 175 -2.95 -17.28 17.57
#